data_AF-A0A2V0PKQ1-F1
#
_entry.id   AF-A0A2V0PKQ1-F1
#
_cell.length_a   1.000
_cell.length_b   1.000
_cell.length_c   1.000
_cell.angle_alpha   90.00
_cell.angle_beta   90.00
_cell.angle_gamma   90.00
#
_symmetry.space_group_name_H-M   'P 1'
#
loop_
_entity.id
_entity.type
_entity.pdbx_description
1 polymer ?
#
loop_
_entity_poly.entity_id
_entity_poly.type
_entity_poly.pdbx_seq_one_letter_code
_entity_poly.pdbx_strand_id
1 'polypeptide(L)'
;MEAAPADMEGVVVEEAPAPPAAQQQQQADAAAAAPPPDAATPGGGKRVSPFTFQPALVLGDLVNTALETCADAFDRLEEAVAGVTEMRPEHRRALLEGVAALYEFASGSLDAAGTNFQRLAEAAILRVPPELYLEQEAAAPPPAPVTAEEEAALDADLDALRRQVEEAKQGCAALRGELRALSREIASASAAPPLGPLSAALGAARGALLDDAASIGGALLRLGPMLARARDALAADAAGGAAGAGGKAPSAADAAVGAQRRIAAAQQDTGASVDQLQALAESLTATA
;
A
#
# COMPACT_ATOMS: atom_id res chain seq x y z
N MET A 1 20.02 -42.18 35.69
CA MET A 1 19.69 -41.78 34.32
C MET A 1 19.84 -40.28 34.26
N GLU A 2 21.03 -39.86 33.83
CA GLU A 2 21.41 -38.48 33.58
C GLU A 2 20.64 -37.94 32.37
N ALA A 3 20.20 -36.68 32.44
CA ALA A 3 19.78 -35.91 31.28
C ALA A 3 20.54 -34.58 31.32
N ALA A 4 21.42 -34.41 30.34
CA ALA A 4 22.27 -33.25 30.11
C ALA A 4 21.46 -32.05 29.60
N PRO A 5 21.89 -30.80 29.89
CA PRO A 5 21.39 -29.63 29.18
C PRO A 5 22.07 -29.47 27.82
N ALA A 6 21.26 -29.22 26.80
CA ALA A 6 21.68 -28.98 25.42
C ALA A 6 22.32 -27.59 25.25
N ASP A 7 23.34 -27.57 24.41
CA ASP A 7 24.22 -26.46 24.06
C ASP A 7 23.48 -25.22 23.53
N MET A 8 23.99 -24.06 23.94
CA MET A 8 23.72 -22.77 23.33
C MET A 8 24.43 -22.68 21.98
N GLU A 9 23.67 -22.79 20.89
CA GLU A 9 24.14 -22.44 19.56
C GLU A 9 24.46 -20.93 19.49
N GLY A 10 25.67 -20.65 19.02
CA GLY A 10 26.28 -19.34 18.98
C GLY A 10 25.56 -18.37 18.05
N VAL A 11 25.30 -17.18 18.59
CA VAL A 11 25.02 -15.97 17.81
C VAL A 11 26.31 -15.62 17.07
N VAL A 12 26.35 -15.93 15.78
CA VAL A 12 27.36 -15.39 14.86
C VAL A 12 27.03 -13.91 14.69
N VAL A 13 27.79 -13.05 15.37
CA VAL A 13 27.79 -11.60 15.13
C VAL A 13 28.47 -11.42 13.77
N GLU A 14 27.65 -11.24 12.73
CA GLU A 14 28.10 -10.89 11.38
C GLU A 14 28.72 -9.49 11.45
N GLU A 15 30.06 -9.45 11.41
CA GLU A 15 30.87 -8.25 11.44
C GLU A 15 30.56 -7.41 10.19
N ALA A 16 29.96 -6.23 10.42
CA ALA A 16 29.59 -5.32 9.35
C ALA A 16 30.82 -4.96 8.49
N PRO A 17 30.71 -4.98 7.15
CA PRO A 17 31.83 -4.66 6.27
C PRO A 17 32.31 -3.23 6.53
N ALA A 18 33.62 -3.10 6.75
CA ALA A 18 34.28 -1.82 6.95
C ALA A 18 33.93 -0.84 5.80
N PRO A 19 33.68 0.44 6.11
CA PRO A 19 33.33 1.43 5.09
C PRO A 19 34.45 1.54 4.04
N PRO A 20 34.09 1.78 2.77
CA PRO A 20 35.06 1.85 1.68
C PRO A 20 36.09 2.94 1.96
N ALA A 21 37.38 2.62 1.78
CA ALA A 21 38.51 3.51 2.05
C ALA A 21 38.41 4.90 1.37
N ALA A 22 37.60 5.01 0.31
CA ALA A 22 37.30 6.29 -0.36
C ALA A 22 36.53 7.29 0.53
N GLN A 23 35.63 6.82 1.41
CA GLN A 23 34.90 7.71 2.34
C GLN A 23 35.80 8.21 3.48
N GLN A 24 36.79 7.43 3.91
CA GLN A 24 37.76 7.86 4.92
C GLN A 24 38.73 8.91 4.36
N GLN A 25 39.11 8.79 3.08
CA GLN A 25 39.97 9.78 2.42
C GLN A 25 39.26 11.14 2.22
N GLN A 26 37.97 11.13 1.82
CA GLN A 26 37.19 12.36 1.70
C GLN A 26 36.91 13.05 3.04
N GLN A 27 36.70 12.29 4.13
CA GLN A 27 36.59 12.87 5.47
C GLN A 27 37.92 13.45 5.98
N ALA A 28 39.06 12.84 5.63
CA ALA A 28 40.38 13.36 5.98
C ALA A 28 40.72 14.65 5.22
N ASP A 29 40.39 14.73 3.93
CA ASP A 29 40.61 15.94 3.13
C ASP A 29 39.66 17.09 3.51
N ALA A 30 38.42 16.78 3.92
CA ALA A 30 37.49 17.78 4.47
C ALA A 30 37.95 18.32 5.83
N ALA A 31 38.58 17.49 6.68
CA ALA A 31 39.17 17.92 7.94
C ALA A 31 40.45 18.75 7.75
N ALA A 32 41.22 18.51 6.68
CA ALA A 32 42.42 19.29 6.35
C ALA A 32 42.11 20.64 5.66
N ALA A 33 40.93 20.77 5.04
CA ALA A 33 40.44 22.03 4.46
C ALA A 33 39.71 22.93 5.46
N ALA A 34 39.48 22.46 6.69
CA ALA A 34 39.01 23.32 7.76
C ALA A 34 40.08 24.40 8.04
N PRO A 35 39.74 25.70 8.00
CA PRO A 35 40.68 26.75 8.37
C PRO A 35 41.19 26.48 9.80
N PRO A 36 42.48 26.70 10.08
CA PRO A 36 43.03 26.44 11.40
C PRO A 36 42.19 27.17 12.47
N PRO A 37 41.85 26.52 13.60
CA PRO A 37 41.16 27.20 14.69
C PRO A 37 42.04 28.35 15.15
N ASP A 38 41.49 29.56 15.04
CA ASP A 38 42.00 30.85 15.49
C ASP A 38 43.42 30.80 16.07
N ALA A 39 44.41 31.06 15.20
CA ALA A 39 45.67 31.62 15.66
C ALA A 39 45.33 32.94 16.35
N ALA A 40 45.22 32.88 17.68
CA ALA A 40 44.89 33.96 18.58
C ALA A 40 45.71 35.20 18.21
N THR A 41 45.10 36.10 17.44
CA THR A 41 45.62 37.43 17.24
C THR A 41 45.27 38.19 18.52
N PRO A 42 46.26 38.61 19.34
CA PRO A 42 45.98 39.25 20.62
C PRO A 42 45.36 40.62 20.33
N GLY A 43 44.03 40.70 20.41
CA GLY A 43 43.25 41.93 20.19
C GLY A 43 42.04 41.79 19.26
N GLY A 44 41.80 40.64 18.63
CA GLY A 44 40.67 40.46 17.70
C GLY A 44 39.36 40.17 18.43
N GLY A 45 38.38 41.08 18.35
CA GLY A 45 37.00 40.79 18.73
C GLY A 45 36.49 39.55 17.98
N LYS A 46 35.68 38.71 18.64
CA LYS A 46 35.09 37.52 18.02
C LYS A 46 34.28 37.97 16.79
N ARG A 47 34.71 37.57 15.60
CA ARG A 47 33.97 37.85 14.36
C ARG A 47 32.74 36.97 14.34
N VAL A 48 31.56 37.57 14.43
CA VAL A 48 30.29 36.86 14.39
C VAL A 48 29.79 36.88 12.94
N SER A 49 29.35 35.72 12.43
CA SER A 49 28.72 35.65 11.13
C SER A 49 27.42 36.47 11.13
N PRO A 50 27.12 37.27 10.08
CA PRO A 50 25.85 37.98 9.92
C PRO A 50 24.67 37.03 9.65
N PHE A 51 24.92 35.76 9.32
CA PHE A 51 23.86 34.79 9.12
C PHE A 51 23.40 34.20 10.45
N THR A 52 22.08 34.22 10.69
CA THR A 52 21.41 33.55 11.82
C THR A 52 21.24 32.05 11.60
N PHE A 53 21.61 31.55 10.42
CA PHE A 53 21.53 30.15 10.03
C PHE A 53 22.89 29.65 9.53
N GLN A 54 23.05 28.33 9.46
CA GLN A 54 24.24 27.69 8.91
C GLN A 54 24.07 27.49 7.39
N PRO A 55 24.86 28.17 6.53
CA PRO A 55 24.73 28.10 5.08
C PRO A 55 24.74 26.68 4.50
N ALA A 56 25.59 25.80 5.04
CA ALA A 56 25.72 24.43 4.59
C ALA A 56 24.42 23.61 4.76
N LEU A 57 23.64 23.87 5.82
CA LEU A 57 22.36 23.17 6.04
C LEU A 57 21.33 23.58 4.99
N VAL A 58 21.22 24.88 4.73
CA VAL A 58 20.28 25.40 3.72
C VAL A 58 20.62 24.88 2.32
N LEU A 59 21.91 24.85 1.96
CA LEU A 59 22.35 24.31 0.68
C LEU A 59 22.09 22.80 0.58
N GLY A 60 22.33 22.05 1.66
CA GLY A 60 22.01 20.62 1.71
C GLY A 60 20.51 20.36 1.53
N ASP A 61 19.66 21.10 2.23
CA ASP A 61 18.20 20.98 2.13
C ASP A 61 17.68 21.28 0.72
N LEU A 62 18.26 22.27 0.05
CA LEU A 62 17.91 22.60 -1.35
C LEU A 62 18.27 21.47 -2.32
N VAL A 63 19.46 20.88 -2.19
CA VAL A 63 19.89 19.76 -3.04
C VAL A 63 19.04 18.53 -2.77
N ASN A 64 18.77 18.21 -1.50
CA ASN A 64 17.91 17.09 -1.13
C ASN A 64 16.50 17.25 -1.70
N THR A 65 15.90 18.44 -1.56
CA THR A 65 14.56 18.74 -2.11
C THR A 65 14.54 18.57 -3.64
N ALA A 66 15.61 18.99 -4.33
CA ALA A 66 15.71 18.81 -5.78
C ALA A 66 15.81 17.33 -6.18
N LEU A 67 16.58 16.53 -5.44
CA LEU A 67 16.70 15.08 -5.66
C LEU A 67 15.38 14.35 -5.38
N GLU A 68 14.69 14.68 -4.29
CA GLU A 68 13.36 14.14 -3.96
C GLU A 68 12.34 14.48 -5.06
N THR A 69 12.31 15.74 -5.51
CA THR A 69 11.41 16.17 -6.59
C THR A 69 11.74 15.44 -7.90
N CYS A 70 13.02 15.17 -8.16
CA CYS A 70 13.44 14.37 -9.30
C CYS A 70 12.89 12.93 -9.18
N ALA A 71 13.11 12.26 -8.04
CA ALA A 71 12.60 10.91 -7.81
C ALA A 71 11.07 10.85 -7.99
N ASP A 72 10.32 11.75 -7.36
CA ASP A 72 8.86 11.85 -7.48
C ASP A 72 8.38 12.01 -8.93
N ALA A 73 9.12 12.77 -9.74
CA ALA A 73 8.78 12.99 -11.15
C ALA A 73 8.96 11.71 -11.97
N PHE A 74 10.00 10.91 -11.67
CA PHE A 74 10.25 9.63 -12.32
C PHE A 74 9.25 8.56 -11.86
N ASP A 75 8.89 8.52 -10.57
CA ASP A 75 7.83 7.62 -10.08
C ASP A 75 6.50 7.86 -10.80
N ARG A 76 6.12 9.13 -10.99
CA ARG A 76 4.92 9.49 -11.76
C ARG A 76 5.02 9.11 -13.24
N LEU A 77 6.22 9.21 -13.82
CA LEU A 77 6.46 8.78 -15.19
C LEU A 77 6.31 7.26 -15.32
N GLU A 78 6.88 6.49 -14.40
CA GLU A 78 6.74 5.04 -14.34
C GLU A 78 5.28 4.62 -14.16
N GLU A 79 4.54 5.29 -13.27
CA GLU A 79 3.11 5.05 -13.08
C GLU A 79 2.30 5.33 -14.36
N ALA A 80 2.58 6.45 -15.03
CA ALA A 80 1.93 6.80 -16.29
C ALA A 80 2.20 5.77 -17.39
N VAL A 81 3.45 5.31 -17.50
CA VAL A 81 3.87 4.22 -18.41
C VAL A 81 3.18 2.92 -18.04
N ALA A 82 3.05 2.64 -16.75
CA ALA A 82 2.38 1.45 -16.26
C ALA A 82 0.88 1.45 -16.59
N GLY A 83 0.24 2.61 -16.61
CA GLY A 83 -1.17 2.78 -16.94
C GLY A 83 -1.53 2.60 -18.42
N VAL A 84 -0.56 2.55 -19.34
CA VAL A 84 -0.84 2.39 -20.78
C VAL A 84 -1.24 0.93 -21.10
N THR A 85 -2.52 0.73 -21.43
CA THR A 85 -3.13 -0.60 -21.66
C THR A 85 -2.83 -1.21 -23.03
N GLU A 86 -2.45 -0.41 -24.04
CA GLU A 86 -2.24 -0.86 -25.42
C GLU A 86 -0.78 -1.21 -25.77
N MET A 87 0.10 -1.26 -24.77
CA MET A 87 1.53 -1.49 -25.00
C MET A 87 1.90 -2.97 -24.87
N ARG A 88 2.67 -3.48 -25.85
CA ARG A 88 3.26 -4.82 -25.78
C ARG A 88 4.19 -4.93 -24.55
N PRO A 89 4.23 -6.09 -23.87
CA PRO A 89 5.01 -6.25 -22.63
C PRO A 89 6.51 -6.02 -22.83
N GLU A 90 7.05 -6.41 -23.99
CA GLU A 90 8.46 -6.19 -24.35
C GLU A 90 8.80 -4.70 -24.45
N HIS A 91 7.93 -3.91 -25.09
CA HIS A 91 8.11 -2.46 -25.20
C HIS A 91 7.98 -1.77 -23.85
N ARG A 92 7.04 -2.22 -23.00
CA ARG A 92 6.87 -1.70 -21.64
C ARG A 92 8.13 -1.92 -20.81
N ARG A 93 8.72 -3.11 -20.88
CA ARG A 93 9.96 -3.44 -20.19
C ARG A 93 11.12 -2.57 -20.68
N ALA A 94 11.33 -2.49 -22.00
CA ALA A 94 12.39 -1.67 -22.57
C ALA A 94 12.24 -0.18 -22.19
N LEU A 95 11.00 0.30 -22.08
CA LEU A 95 10.71 1.67 -21.68
C LEU A 95 10.99 1.90 -20.19
N LEU A 96 10.60 0.99 -19.30
CA LEU A 96 10.96 1.06 -17.88
C LEU A 96 12.47 0.99 -17.65
N GLU A 97 13.18 0.12 -18.38
CA GLU A 97 14.65 0.07 -18.36
C GLU A 97 15.27 1.41 -18.82
N GLY A 98 14.67 2.04 -19.85
CA GLY A 98 15.07 3.37 -20.30
C GLY A 98 14.77 4.49 -19.31
N VAL A 99 13.65 4.42 -18.60
CA VAL A 99 13.26 5.38 -17.54
C VAL A 99 14.23 5.28 -16.37
N ALA A 100 14.60 4.07 -15.94
CA ALA A 100 15.60 3.85 -14.91
C ALA A 100 16.98 4.41 -15.30
N ALA A 101 17.44 4.15 -16.52
CA ALA A 101 18.71 4.70 -17.02
C ALA A 101 18.68 6.24 -17.11
N LEU A 102 17.55 6.82 -17.50
CA LEU A 102 17.37 8.26 -17.54
C LEU A 102 17.36 8.87 -16.13
N TYR A 103 16.76 8.19 -15.14
CA TYR A 103 16.78 8.60 -13.74
C TYR A 103 18.21 8.60 -13.17
N GLU A 104 18.98 7.53 -13.41
CA GLU A 104 20.39 7.47 -12.98
C GLU A 104 21.22 8.61 -13.57
N PHE A 105 21.01 8.90 -14.87
CA PHE A 105 21.67 10.03 -15.52
C PHE A 105 21.23 11.38 -14.93
N ALA A 106 19.94 11.60 -14.75
CA ALA A 106 19.39 12.85 -14.25
C ALA A 106 19.81 13.12 -12.80
N SER A 107 19.69 12.13 -11.92
CA SER A 107 20.10 12.21 -10.52
C SER A 107 21.61 12.44 -10.38
N GLY A 108 22.44 11.72 -11.14
CA GLY A 108 23.88 11.95 -11.17
C GLY A 108 24.27 13.34 -11.69
N SER A 109 23.59 13.83 -12.74
CA SER A 109 23.79 15.20 -13.23
C SER A 109 23.35 16.26 -12.22
N LEU A 110 22.26 16.00 -11.49
CA LEU A 110 21.72 16.91 -10.49
C LEU A 110 22.64 16.98 -9.27
N ASP A 111 23.20 15.85 -8.83
CA ASP A 111 24.17 15.79 -7.73
C ASP A 111 25.46 16.55 -8.07
N ALA A 112 25.99 16.37 -9.29
CA ALA A 112 27.14 17.12 -9.77
C ALA A 112 26.85 18.63 -9.88
N ALA A 113 25.66 19.00 -10.34
CA ALA A 113 25.22 20.40 -10.38
C ALA A 113 25.05 20.98 -8.97
N GLY A 114 24.50 20.20 -8.03
CA GLY A 114 24.33 20.55 -6.62
C GLY A 114 25.66 20.81 -5.94
N THR A 115 26.65 19.93 -6.15
CA THR A 115 28.02 20.10 -5.64
C THR A 115 28.68 21.38 -6.17
N ASN A 116 28.52 21.65 -7.47
CA ASN A 116 29.07 22.88 -8.08
C ASN A 116 28.35 24.13 -7.58
N PHE A 117 27.02 24.06 -7.42
CA PHE A 117 26.21 25.13 -6.87
C PHE A 117 26.61 25.43 -5.42
N GLN A 118 26.77 24.39 -4.58
CA GLN A 118 27.21 24.55 -3.21
C GLN A 118 28.56 25.26 -3.15
N ARG A 119 29.55 24.81 -3.94
CA ARG A 119 30.86 25.44 -4.00
C ARG A 119 30.78 26.91 -4.42
N LEU A 120 29.96 27.23 -5.41
CA LEU A 120 29.78 28.61 -5.88
C LEU A 120 29.05 29.46 -4.84
N ALA A 121 28.03 28.91 -4.20
CA ALA A 121 27.26 29.59 -3.16
C ALA A 121 28.15 29.93 -1.96
N GLU A 122 28.93 28.97 -1.47
CA GLU A 122 29.89 29.18 -0.39
C GLU A 122 31.01 30.16 -0.76
N ALA A 123 31.42 30.20 -2.03
CA ALA A 123 32.48 31.09 -2.48
C ALA A 123 32.00 32.54 -2.72
N ALA A 124 30.79 32.72 -3.24
CA ALA A 124 30.35 33.99 -3.82
C ALA A 124 29.05 34.57 -3.23
N ILE A 125 28.12 33.74 -2.77
CA ILE A 125 26.78 34.18 -2.34
C ILE A 125 26.71 34.29 -0.82
N LEU A 126 27.15 33.25 -0.14
CA LEU A 126 27.08 33.06 1.31
C LEU A 126 28.42 33.37 1.99
N ARG A 127 29.41 33.82 1.21
CA ARG A 127 30.66 34.34 1.75
C ARG A 127 30.44 35.79 2.18
N VAL A 128 30.77 36.07 3.43
CA VAL A 128 30.81 37.43 3.95
C VAL A 128 32.19 38.00 3.62
N PRO A 129 32.27 39.08 2.83
CA PRO A 129 33.53 39.78 2.60
C PRO A 129 34.18 40.14 3.93
N PRO A 130 35.50 39.98 4.07
CA PRO A 130 36.16 40.20 5.35
C PRO A 130 36.01 41.63 5.88
N GLU A 131 35.77 42.59 4.99
CA GLU A 131 35.50 44.00 5.27
C GLU A 131 34.11 44.23 5.87
N LEU A 132 33.19 43.27 5.70
CA LEU A 132 31.81 43.31 6.19
C LEU A 132 31.59 42.44 7.43
N TYR A 133 32.63 41.76 7.95
CA TYR A 133 32.56 41.29 9.32
C TYR A 133 32.47 42.51 10.20
N LEU A 134 31.25 42.80 10.67
CA LEU A 134 31.03 43.75 11.73
C LEU A 134 31.96 43.33 12.87
N GLU A 135 32.87 44.22 13.27
CA GLU A 135 33.46 44.11 14.60
C GLU A 135 32.26 43.98 15.53
N GLN A 136 32.06 42.77 16.08
CA GLN A 136 30.95 42.45 16.96
C GLN A 136 30.79 43.65 17.87
N GLU A 137 29.70 44.42 17.66
CA GLU A 137 29.52 45.74 18.24
C GLU A 137 30.11 45.69 19.64
N ALA A 138 31.19 46.45 19.81
CA ALA A 138 31.71 46.74 21.12
C ALA A 138 30.53 47.38 21.87
N ALA A 139 29.81 46.54 22.61
CA ALA A 139 28.58 46.86 23.30
C ALA A 139 27.53 47.58 22.44
N ALA A 140 26.60 46.81 21.86
CA ALA A 140 25.21 47.24 21.98
C ALA A 140 25.01 47.69 23.45
N PRO A 141 24.39 48.86 23.72
CA PRO A 141 24.24 49.35 25.08
C PRO A 141 23.74 48.19 25.94
N PRO A 142 24.35 47.95 27.12
CA PRO A 142 24.02 46.78 27.92
C PRO A 142 22.49 46.71 27.99
N PRO A 143 21.89 45.56 27.63
CA PRO A 143 20.44 45.44 27.64
C PRO A 143 19.96 46.00 28.97
N ALA A 144 18.88 46.79 28.92
CA ALA A 144 18.34 47.42 30.11
C ALA A 144 18.31 46.38 31.24
N PRO A 145 18.78 46.72 32.46
CA PRO A 145 18.96 45.73 33.51
C PRO A 145 17.64 45.00 33.71
N VAL A 146 17.64 43.70 33.38
CA VAL A 146 16.48 42.84 33.52
C VAL A 146 16.10 42.84 34.99
N THR A 147 14.86 43.18 35.27
CA THR A 147 14.37 43.18 36.65
C THR A 147 14.24 41.75 37.15
N ALA A 148 14.36 41.53 38.47
CA ALA A 148 14.18 40.19 39.05
C ALA A 148 12.77 39.62 38.78
N GLU A 149 11.79 40.48 38.54
CA GLU A 149 10.43 40.08 38.14
C GLU A 149 10.37 39.55 36.70
N GLU A 150 11.07 40.21 35.76
CA GLU A 150 11.18 39.76 34.37
C GLU A 150 11.97 38.45 34.25
N GLU A 151 13.05 38.30 35.02
CA GLU A 151 13.84 37.05 35.05
C GLU A 151 13.00 35.88 35.62
N ALA A 152 12.26 36.12 36.71
CA ALA A 152 11.35 35.10 37.26
C ALA A 152 10.20 34.75 36.31
N ALA A 153 9.69 35.73 35.53
CA ALA A 153 8.68 35.48 34.50
C ALA A 153 9.25 34.65 33.33
N LEU A 154 10.46 34.98 32.86
CA LEU A 154 11.18 34.20 31.84
C LEU A 154 11.45 32.76 32.29
N ASP A 155 11.83 32.56 33.55
CA ASP A 155 12.04 31.23 34.10
C ASP A 155 10.73 30.43 34.15
N ALA A 156 9.62 31.07 34.54
CA ALA A 156 8.30 30.44 34.52
C ALA A 156 7.87 30.05 33.10
N ASP A 157 8.12 30.92 32.11
CA ASP A 157 7.84 30.65 30.69
C ASP A 157 8.72 29.53 30.14
N LEU A 158 10.01 29.49 30.50
CA LEU A 158 10.93 28.42 30.13
C LEU A 158 10.49 27.07 30.73
N ASP A 159 10.06 27.05 31.98
CA ASP A 159 9.54 25.84 32.61
C ASP A 159 8.21 25.38 32.00
N ALA A 160 7.34 26.31 31.62
CA ALA A 160 6.12 26.00 30.88
C ALA A 160 6.44 25.40 29.51
N LEU A 161 7.38 25.99 28.75
CA LEU A 161 7.83 25.47 27.46
C LEU A 161 8.49 24.10 27.59
N ARG A 162 9.32 23.88 28.62
CA ARG A 162 9.91 22.55 28.90
C ARG A 162 8.84 21.50 29.13
N ARG A 163 7.80 21.81 29.90
CA ARG A 163 6.66 20.90 30.12
C ARG A 163 5.92 20.60 28.81
N GLN A 164 5.62 21.62 28.01
CA GLN A 164 4.98 21.43 26.70
C GLN A 164 5.81 20.56 25.75
N VAL A 165 7.14 20.74 25.75
CA VAL A 165 8.05 19.90 24.95
C VAL A 165 8.04 18.45 25.43
N GLU A 166 8.06 18.19 26.74
CA GLU A 166 7.98 16.84 27.27
C GLU A 166 6.62 16.17 26.98
N GLU A 167 5.51 16.90 27.12
CA GLU A 167 4.18 16.44 26.74
C GLU A 167 4.12 16.10 25.23
N ALA A 168 4.66 16.98 24.37
CA ALA A 168 4.72 16.74 22.93
C ALA A 168 5.60 15.53 22.57
N LYS A 169 6.74 15.34 23.25
CA LYS A 169 7.60 14.15 23.07
C LYS A 169 6.87 12.87 23.46
N GLN A 170 6.15 12.87 24.58
CA GLN A 170 5.35 11.72 25.01
C GLN A 170 4.21 11.42 24.03
N GLY A 171 3.52 12.46 23.55
CA GLY A 171 2.52 12.33 22.48
C GLY A 171 3.10 11.75 21.19
N CYS A 172 4.26 12.22 20.76
CA CYS A 172 4.96 11.66 19.59
C CYS A 172 5.37 10.19 19.80
N ALA A 173 5.83 9.82 21.00
CA ALA A 173 6.19 8.46 21.32
C ALA A 173 4.97 7.52 21.30
N ALA A 174 3.84 7.97 21.84
CA ALA A 174 2.57 7.24 21.81
C ALA A 174 2.08 7.03 20.36
N LEU A 175 2.02 8.10 19.56
CA LEU A 175 1.62 8.03 18.14
C LEU A 175 2.55 7.13 17.31
N ARG A 176 3.86 7.17 17.54
CA ARG A 176 4.81 6.23 16.91
C ARG A 176 4.53 4.78 17.33
N GLY A 177 4.13 4.55 18.58
CA GLY A 177 3.70 3.25 19.08
C GLY A 177 2.45 2.75 18.35
N GLU A 178 1.44 3.59 18.22
CA GLU A 178 0.19 3.30 17.50
C GLU A 178 0.46 3.04 16.01
N LEU A 179 1.26 3.88 15.34
CA LEU A 179 1.66 3.65 13.95
C LEU A 179 2.37 2.31 13.75
N ARG A 180 3.24 1.91 14.69
CA ARG A 180 3.89 0.59 14.64
C ARG A 180 2.90 -0.54 14.86
N ALA A 181 1.93 -0.38 15.75
CA ALA A 181 0.88 -1.38 15.97
C ALA A 181 0.00 -1.54 14.72
N LEU A 182 -0.48 -0.42 14.15
CA LEU A 182 -1.23 -0.40 12.89
C LEU A 182 -0.43 -0.98 11.73
N SER A 183 0.86 -0.67 11.62
CA SER A 183 1.72 -1.25 10.58
C SER A 183 1.84 -2.77 10.72
N ARG A 184 1.89 -3.31 11.95
CA ARG A 184 1.86 -4.76 12.18
C ARG A 184 0.50 -5.37 11.84
N GLU A 185 -0.59 -4.70 12.20
CA GLU A 185 -1.95 -5.15 11.85
C GLU A 185 -2.13 -5.18 10.33
N ILE A 186 -1.74 -4.13 9.61
CA ILE A 186 -1.76 -4.06 8.14
C ILE A 186 -0.88 -5.18 7.56
N ALA A 187 0.35 -5.35 8.05
CA ALA A 187 1.23 -6.42 7.59
C ALA A 187 0.62 -7.81 7.80
N SER A 188 -0.02 -8.05 8.95
CA SER A 188 -0.71 -9.31 9.25
C SER A 188 -1.94 -9.54 8.38
N ALA A 189 -2.68 -8.47 8.05
CA ALA A 189 -3.82 -8.51 7.16
C ALA A 189 -3.41 -8.69 5.69
N SER A 190 -2.25 -8.16 5.28
CA SER A 190 -1.69 -8.37 3.94
C SER A 190 -0.98 -9.72 3.77
N ALA A 191 -0.48 -10.32 4.87
CA ALA A 191 0.20 -11.62 4.85
C ALA A 191 -0.77 -12.81 4.71
N ALA A 192 -2.05 -12.62 5.03
CA ALA A 192 -3.09 -13.56 4.66
C ALA A 192 -3.76 -13.06 3.37
N PRO A 193 -3.74 -13.81 2.26
CA PRO A 193 -4.68 -13.59 1.18
C PRO A 193 -5.95 -14.40 1.53
N PRO A 194 -6.98 -13.85 2.22
CA PRO A 194 -8.18 -14.64 2.51
C PRO A 194 -8.94 -15.05 1.24
N LEU A 195 -8.56 -14.48 0.09
CA LEU A 195 -9.26 -14.68 -1.17
C LEU A 195 -8.35 -15.12 -2.32
N GLY A 196 -7.03 -15.28 -2.13
CA GLY A 196 -6.12 -15.73 -3.20
C GLY A 196 -6.44 -17.13 -3.75
N PRO A 197 -6.59 -18.16 -2.89
CA PRO A 197 -6.98 -19.49 -3.36
C PRO A 197 -8.44 -19.54 -3.82
N LEU A 198 -9.33 -18.74 -3.22
CA LEU A 198 -10.72 -18.62 -3.62
C LEU A 198 -10.88 -17.93 -4.99
N SER A 199 -10.11 -16.86 -5.25
CA SER A 199 -10.12 -16.13 -6.53
C SER A 199 -9.42 -16.91 -7.63
N ALA A 200 -8.37 -17.68 -7.31
CA ALA A 200 -7.75 -18.62 -8.23
C ALA A 200 -8.69 -19.79 -8.58
N ALA A 201 -9.38 -20.36 -7.59
CA ALA A 201 -10.38 -21.39 -7.79
C ALA A 201 -11.61 -20.87 -8.57
N LEU A 202 -12.09 -19.67 -8.26
CA LEU A 202 -13.15 -18.99 -9.02
C LEU A 202 -12.70 -18.62 -10.44
N GLY A 203 -11.44 -18.25 -10.65
CA GLY A 203 -10.88 -17.97 -11.96
C GLY A 203 -10.80 -19.22 -12.84
N ALA A 204 -10.38 -20.36 -12.26
CA ALA A 204 -10.32 -21.65 -12.94
C ALA A 204 -11.71 -22.24 -13.22
N ALA A 205 -12.68 -22.03 -12.31
CA ALA A 205 -14.05 -22.53 -12.43
C ALA A 205 -15.04 -21.52 -13.06
N ARG A 206 -14.59 -20.32 -13.45
CA ARG A 206 -15.46 -19.22 -13.90
C ARG A 206 -16.34 -19.60 -15.09
N GLY A 207 -15.79 -20.37 -16.04
CA GLY A 207 -16.54 -20.87 -17.19
C GLY A 207 -17.65 -21.84 -16.77
N ALA A 208 -17.29 -22.87 -16.00
CA ALA A 208 -18.23 -23.87 -15.50
C ALA A 208 -19.33 -23.25 -14.60
N LEU A 209 -18.97 -22.31 -13.72
CA LEU A 209 -19.93 -21.64 -12.83
C LEU A 209 -20.90 -20.72 -13.59
N LEU A 210 -20.46 -20.08 -14.67
CA LEU A 210 -21.33 -19.26 -15.51
C LEU A 210 -22.25 -20.13 -16.37
N ASP A 211 -21.75 -21.26 -16.88
CA ASP A 211 -22.55 -22.24 -17.61
C ASP A 211 -23.57 -22.92 -16.69
N ASP A 212 -23.19 -23.22 -15.45
CA ASP A 212 -24.09 -23.76 -14.41
C ASP A 212 -25.14 -22.71 -14.00
N ALA A 213 -24.76 -21.45 -13.81
CA ALA A 213 -25.71 -20.38 -13.52
C ALA A 213 -26.69 -20.14 -14.69
N ALA A 214 -26.22 -20.25 -15.93
CA ALA A 214 -27.05 -20.17 -17.12
C ALA A 214 -27.97 -21.39 -17.26
N SER A 215 -27.49 -22.60 -16.93
CA SER A 215 -28.29 -23.82 -16.96
C SER A 215 -29.37 -23.83 -15.87
N ILE A 216 -29.03 -23.38 -14.66
CA ILE A 216 -29.96 -23.22 -13.54
C ILE A 216 -30.98 -22.11 -13.85
N GLY A 217 -30.53 -20.98 -14.40
CA GLY A 217 -31.43 -19.91 -14.87
C GLY A 217 -32.38 -20.39 -15.97
N GLY A 218 -31.88 -21.18 -16.93
CA GLY A 218 -32.69 -21.83 -17.96
C GLY A 218 -33.66 -22.87 -17.42
N ALA A 219 -33.25 -23.66 -16.43
CA ALA A 219 -34.11 -24.63 -15.75
C ALA A 219 -35.21 -23.94 -14.93
N LEU A 220 -34.90 -22.84 -14.25
CA LEU A 220 -35.87 -22.03 -13.52
C LEU A 220 -36.87 -21.34 -14.46
N LEU A 221 -36.42 -20.84 -15.62
CA LEU A 221 -37.29 -20.30 -16.67
C LEU A 221 -38.23 -21.36 -17.27
N ARG A 222 -37.83 -22.64 -17.31
CA ARG A 222 -38.67 -23.76 -17.74
C ARG A 222 -39.62 -24.24 -16.64
N LEU A 223 -39.20 -24.17 -15.37
CA LEU A 223 -40.01 -24.53 -14.21
C LEU A 223 -41.11 -23.51 -13.93
N GLY A 224 -40.88 -22.21 -14.17
CA GLY A 224 -41.88 -21.15 -14.02
C GLY A 224 -43.23 -21.45 -14.69
N PRO A 225 -43.27 -21.74 -16.02
CA PRO A 225 -44.50 -22.08 -16.72
C PRO A 225 -45.05 -23.45 -16.33
N MET A 226 -44.22 -24.41 -15.92
CA MET A 226 -44.71 -25.72 -15.42
C MET A 226 -45.40 -25.59 -14.06
N LEU A 227 -44.87 -24.76 -13.16
CA LEU A 227 -45.49 -24.47 -11.87
C LEU A 227 -46.76 -23.63 -12.03
N ALA A 228 -46.78 -22.69 -12.98
CA ALA A 228 -48.00 -21.96 -13.33
C ALA A 228 -49.09 -22.90 -13.86
N ARG A 229 -48.76 -23.80 -14.80
CA ARG A 229 -49.69 -24.82 -15.31
C ARG A 229 -50.14 -25.80 -14.23
N ALA A 230 -49.25 -26.21 -13.32
CA ALA A 230 -49.61 -27.07 -12.19
C ALA A 230 -50.54 -26.36 -11.20
N ARG A 231 -50.31 -25.06 -10.95
CA ARG A 231 -51.18 -24.22 -10.13
C ARG A 231 -52.54 -24.01 -10.77
N ASP A 232 -52.59 -23.76 -12.07
CA ASP A 232 -53.84 -23.60 -12.84
C ASP A 232 -54.60 -24.92 -12.92
N ALA A 233 -53.92 -26.05 -13.06
CA ALA A 233 -54.53 -27.38 -13.01
C ALA A 233 -55.08 -27.71 -11.61
N LEU A 234 -54.36 -27.37 -10.53
CA LEU A 234 -54.86 -27.51 -9.15
C LEU A 234 -56.05 -26.58 -8.87
N ALA A 235 -56.03 -25.36 -9.40
CA ALA A 235 -57.15 -24.42 -9.29
C ALA A 235 -58.37 -24.89 -10.11
N ALA A 236 -58.14 -25.48 -11.30
CA ALA A 236 -59.20 -26.06 -12.12
C ALA A 236 -59.79 -27.34 -11.50
N ASP A 237 -58.98 -28.16 -10.82
CA ASP A 237 -59.45 -29.34 -10.08
C ASP A 237 -60.25 -28.93 -8.82
N ALA A 238 -59.81 -27.87 -8.14
CA ALA A 238 -60.56 -27.27 -7.03
C ALA A 238 -61.88 -26.60 -7.50
N ALA A 239 -61.91 -26.01 -8.70
CA ALA A 239 -63.13 -25.43 -9.29
C ALA A 239 -64.06 -26.48 -9.91
N GLY A 240 -63.51 -27.59 -10.42
CA GLY A 240 -64.26 -28.75 -10.92
C GLY A 240 -64.87 -29.61 -9.81
N GLY A 241 -64.31 -29.57 -8.60
CA GLY A 241 -64.85 -30.25 -7.42
C GLY A 241 -66.16 -29.68 -6.87
N ALA A 242 -66.63 -28.53 -7.38
CA ALA A 242 -67.87 -27.88 -6.93
C ALA A 242 -69.10 -28.14 -7.83
N ALA A 243 -68.97 -28.94 -8.89
CA ALA A 243 -70.10 -29.33 -9.74
C ALA A 243 -70.03 -30.80 -10.17
N GLY A 244 -70.50 -31.71 -9.30
CA GLY A 244 -70.80 -33.09 -9.68
C GLY A 244 -70.32 -34.16 -8.70
N ALA A 245 -70.88 -34.16 -7.48
CA ALA A 245 -70.87 -35.35 -6.64
C ALA A 245 -71.56 -36.51 -7.38
N GLY A 246 -70.78 -37.46 -7.91
CA GLY A 246 -71.33 -38.65 -8.60
C GLY A 246 -70.40 -39.41 -9.56
N GLY A 247 -69.16 -39.00 -9.78
CA GLY A 247 -68.21 -39.75 -10.60
C GLY A 247 -67.49 -40.84 -9.80
N LYS A 248 -67.68 -42.12 -10.17
CA LYS A 248 -66.90 -43.25 -9.65
C LYS A 248 -65.40 -42.95 -9.73
N ALA A 249 -64.66 -43.23 -8.66
CA ALA A 249 -63.21 -43.18 -8.66
C ALA A 249 -62.66 -43.93 -9.89
N PRO A 250 -61.75 -43.33 -10.69
CA PRO A 250 -61.16 -44.01 -11.83
C PRO A 250 -60.46 -45.28 -11.34
N SER A 251 -60.68 -46.39 -12.04
CA SER A 251 -60.07 -47.66 -11.68
C SER A 251 -58.54 -47.53 -11.82
N ALA A 252 -57.78 -48.32 -11.05
CA ALA A 252 -56.31 -48.32 -11.14
C ALA A 252 -55.78 -48.58 -12.57
N ALA A 253 -56.59 -49.22 -13.42
CA ALA A 253 -56.29 -49.42 -14.84
C ALA A 253 -56.38 -48.11 -15.64
N ASP A 254 -57.36 -47.24 -15.37
CA ASP A 254 -57.52 -45.95 -16.07
C ASP A 254 -56.44 -44.94 -15.63
N ALA A 255 -56.01 -45.02 -14.36
CA ALA A 255 -54.88 -44.24 -13.86
C ALA A 255 -53.54 -44.66 -14.51
N ALA A 256 -53.34 -45.96 -14.76
CA ALA A 256 -52.16 -46.49 -15.44
C ALA A 256 -52.14 -46.12 -16.93
N VAL A 257 -53.28 -46.19 -17.63
CA VAL A 257 -53.40 -45.77 -19.04
C VAL A 257 -53.22 -44.26 -19.17
N GLY A 258 -53.73 -43.48 -18.22
CA GLY A 258 -53.51 -42.02 -18.17
C GLY A 258 -52.07 -41.64 -17.83
N ALA A 259 -51.35 -42.44 -17.05
CA ALA A 259 -49.91 -42.26 -16.82
C ALA A 259 -49.09 -42.60 -18.06
N GLN A 260 -49.39 -43.70 -18.75
CA GLN A 260 -48.74 -44.06 -20.02
C GLN A 260 -48.96 -43.03 -21.12
N ARG A 261 -50.17 -42.45 -21.24
CA ARG A 261 -50.41 -41.37 -22.21
C ARG A 261 -49.67 -40.08 -21.87
N ARG A 262 -49.49 -39.77 -20.58
CA ARG A 262 -48.70 -38.61 -20.13
C ARG A 262 -47.20 -38.82 -20.35
N ILE A 263 -46.71 -40.04 -20.17
CA ILE A 263 -45.31 -40.41 -20.50
C ILE A 263 -45.09 -40.35 -22.01
N ALA A 264 -46.02 -40.84 -22.82
CA ALA A 264 -45.93 -40.77 -24.28
C ALA A 264 -46.02 -39.33 -24.83
N ALA A 265 -46.85 -38.47 -24.22
CA ALA A 265 -46.90 -37.06 -24.57
C ALA A 265 -45.62 -36.30 -24.17
N ALA A 266 -45.05 -36.61 -23.00
CA ALA A 266 -43.77 -36.07 -22.58
C ALA A 266 -42.62 -36.50 -23.51
N GLN A 267 -42.65 -37.74 -24.03
CA GLN A 267 -41.69 -38.26 -25.01
C GLN A 267 -41.74 -37.53 -26.37
N GLN A 268 -42.92 -37.08 -26.80
CA GLN A 268 -43.07 -36.34 -28.06
C GLN A 268 -42.62 -34.88 -27.94
N ASP A 269 -42.84 -34.23 -26.79
CA ASP A 269 -42.49 -32.82 -26.59
C ASP A 269 -41.01 -32.58 -26.27
N THR A 270 -40.29 -33.58 -25.73
CA THR A 270 -38.90 -33.41 -25.29
C THR A 270 -37.86 -34.10 -26.17
N GLY A 271 -38.25 -35.02 -27.06
CA GLY A 271 -37.33 -35.69 -28.01
C GLY A 271 -36.17 -36.46 -27.35
N ALA A 272 -36.18 -36.62 -26.02
CA ALA A 272 -35.15 -37.28 -25.25
C ALA A 272 -35.51 -38.75 -25.03
N SER A 273 -34.55 -39.65 -25.27
CA SER A 273 -34.77 -41.08 -25.07
C SER A 273 -34.91 -41.41 -23.58
N VAL A 274 -35.62 -42.50 -23.27
CA VAL A 274 -35.81 -42.99 -21.89
C VAL A 274 -34.46 -43.21 -21.18
N ASP A 275 -33.46 -43.64 -21.95
CA ASP A 275 -32.08 -43.82 -21.46
C ASP A 275 -31.43 -42.50 -21.00
N GLN A 276 -31.76 -41.37 -21.64
CA GLN A 276 -31.23 -40.05 -21.26
C GLN A 276 -31.87 -39.53 -19.97
N LEU A 277 -33.15 -39.82 -19.75
CA LEU A 277 -33.85 -39.45 -18.52
C LEU A 277 -33.43 -40.34 -17.34
N GLN A 278 -33.16 -41.63 -17.58
CA GLN A 278 -32.57 -42.52 -16.57
C GLN A 278 -31.13 -42.12 -16.24
N ALA A 279 -30.30 -41.80 -17.22
CA ALA A 279 -28.93 -41.34 -16.99
C ALA A 279 -28.90 -40.00 -16.19
N LEU A 280 -29.83 -39.09 -16.47
CA LEU A 280 -29.98 -37.85 -15.69
C LEU A 280 -30.46 -38.11 -14.26
N ALA A 281 -31.43 -39.00 -14.06
CA ALA A 281 -31.91 -39.37 -12.74
C ALA A 281 -30.81 -40.03 -11.89
N GLU A 282 -30.04 -40.95 -12.49
CA GLU A 282 -28.90 -41.59 -11.83
C GLU A 282 -27.79 -40.58 -11.49
N SER A 283 -27.50 -39.63 -12.39
CA SER A 283 -26.51 -38.57 -12.15
C SER A 283 -26.89 -37.64 -10.99
N LEU A 284 -28.18 -37.33 -10.84
CA LEU A 284 -28.67 -36.47 -9.75
C LEU A 284 -28.69 -37.18 -8.39
N THR A 285 -28.96 -38.49 -8.36
CA THR A 285 -28.87 -39.29 -7.14
C THR A 285 -27.44 -39.59 -6.69
N ALA A 286 -26.46 -39.52 -7.60
CA ALA A 286 -25.05 -39.71 -7.27
C ALA A 286 -24.37 -38.46 -6.68
N THR A 287 -25.01 -37.30 -6.78
CA THR A 287 -24.51 -36.01 -6.25
C THR A 287 -25.17 -35.58 -4.93
N ALA A 288 -25.95 -36.45 -4.29
CA ALA A 288 -26.49 -36.28 -2.94
C ALA A 288 -25.84 -37.25 -1.97
#